data_AF-A0A9D5N554-F1
#
_entry.id   AF-A0A9D5N554-F1
#
_cell.length_a   1.000
_cell.length_b   1.000
_cell.length_c   1.000
_cell.angle_alpha   90.00
_cell.angle_beta   90.00
_cell.angle_gamma   90.00
#
_symmetry.space_group_name_H-M   'P 1'
#
loop_
_entity.id
_entity.type
_entity.pdbx_description
1 polymer ?
#
loop_
_entity_poly.entity_id
_entity_poly.type
_entity_poly.pdbx_seq_one_letter_code
_entity_poly.pdbx_strand_id
1 'polypeptide(L)'
;MKKKRLLFSLLISSIAITAIFFTKEIYNVQAANYIRFNDTKVELEIGHYKTLRISGTTKKASWSSSNPKVATVSSGGKVTANASGNTTITANVAGKKLTCKVSVYQIYKKELTLAPGNTYTPTIWGPVREVKWSSDNKSVATVSSKGVITAKASGKATITAVVNGTKELTSKVTVVGISQESVVLEVGDWYGHLKTLKVEGTNSKITWTTSDKSVAVVSSKGRVEAKGPGTATITASVGDAKLTCKVKVLKVNAKEFTLAKGETKELKIYGTTSDITWHSNHESVATVSDNGTVKAVSKGDAIIMIYVDGRRVNARVTVK
;
A
#
# COMPACT_ATOMS: atom_id res chain seq x y z
N MET A 1 69.69 -15.73 -59.56
CA MET A 1 68.68 -15.07 -58.72
C MET A 1 68.27 -15.98 -57.55
N LYS A 2 68.14 -15.40 -56.36
CA LYS A 2 67.73 -15.96 -55.04
C LYS A 2 66.32 -16.62 -55.10
N LYS A 3 65.81 -17.52 -54.23
CA LYS A 3 66.10 -17.92 -52.83
C LYS A 3 65.36 -19.24 -52.45
N LYS A 4 66.10 -20.11 -51.74
CA LYS A 4 65.80 -21.11 -50.66
C LYS A 4 64.57 -22.05 -50.64
N ARG A 5 64.92 -23.35 -50.58
CA ARG A 5 64.16 -24.55 -50.18
C ARG A 5 64.13 -24.73 -48.65
N LEU A 6 63.08 -25.36 -48.11
CA LEU A 6 63.13 -26.09 -46.83
C LEU A 6 62.23 -27.34 -46.92
N LEU A 7 62.82 -28.50 -46.61
CA LEU A 7 62.22 -29.84 -46.61
C LEU A 7 61.88 -30.26 -45.17
N PHE A 8 60.73 -30.92 -45.02
CA PHE A 8 60.22 -31.55 -43.81
C PHE A 8 60.80 -32.97 -43.67
N SER A 9 61.37 -33.33 -42.50
CA SER A 9 61.52 -34.74 -42.10
C SER A 9 61.57 -34.89 -40.58
N LEU A 10 60.69 -35.74 -40.05
CA LEU A 10 60.54 -36.10 -38.63
C LEU A 10 61.83 -36.72 -38.05
N LEU A 11 62.14 -36.35 -36.80
CA LEU A 11 63.08 -37.08 -35.95
C LEU A 11 62.33 -37.58 -34.70
N ILE A 12 62.37 -38.89 -34.45
CA ILE A 12 61.94 -39.53 -33.21
C ILE A 12 63.20 -39.62 -32.33
N SER A 13 63.22 -38.99 -31.16
CA SER A 13 64.25 -39.24 -30.14
C SER A 13 63.64 -39.47 -28.77
N SER A 14 63.97 -40.63 -28.21
CA SER A 14 63.73 -41.10 -26.85
C SER A 14 64.17 -40.10 -25.77
N ILE A 15 63.29 -39.82 -24.80
CA ILE A 15 63.66 -39.22 -23.52
C ILE A 15 63.16 -40.14 -22.40
N ALA A 16 64.10 -40.57 -21.58
CA ALA A 16 63.90 -41.48 -20.46
C ALA A 16 63.09 -40.82 -19.33
N ILE A 17 62.17 -41.63 -18.77
CA ILE A 17 61.35 -41.30 -17.62
C ILE A 17 62.25 -41.19 -16.38
N THR A 18 62.36 -39.99 -15.82
CA THR A 18 62.80 -39.79 -14.43
C THR A 18 61.59 -39.39 -13.61
N ALA A 19 61.05 -40.34 -12.85
CA ALA A 19 60.01 -40.10 -11.86
C ALA A 19 60.61 -39.32 -10.69
N ILE A 20 60.52 -37.99 -10.74
CA ILE A 20 60.77 -37.16 -9.57
C ILE A 20 59.52 -37.22 -8.70
N PHE A 21 59.59 -38.05 -7.65
CA PHE A 21 58.68 -38.03 -6.53
C PHE A 21 58.83 -36.69 -5.81
N PHE A 22 58.06 -35.68 -6.20
CA PHE A 22 57.76 -34.58 -5.30
C PHE A 22 56.82 -35.12 -4.22
N THR A 23 57.41 -35.54 -3.09
CA THR A 23 56.67 -35.69 -1.85
C THR A 23 56.01 -34.34 -1.58
N LYS A 24 54.70 -34.26 -1.79
CA LYS A 24 53.88 -33.20 -1.23
C LYS A 24 54.16 -33.25 0.26
N GLU A 25 54.96 -32.33 0.79
CA GLU A 25 54.97 -32.08 2.22
C GLU A 25 53.51 -31.82 2.57
N ILE A 26 52.90 -32.83 3.19
CA ILE A 26 51.63 -32.65 3.85
C ILE A 26 52.00 -31.76 5.03
N TYR A 27 51.90 -30.44 4.82
CA TYR A 27 51.70 -29.55 5.93
C TYR A 27 50.42 -30.04 6.61
N ASN A 28 50.59 -30.83 7.66
CA ASN A 28 49.60 -30.95 8.71
C ASN A 28 49.42 -29.52 9.23
N VAL A 29 48.53 -28.76 8.61
CA VAL A 29 47.96 -27.58 9.26
C VAL A 29 47.09 -28.17 10.36
N GLN A 30 47.70 -28.49 11.48
CA GLN A 30 47.01 -28.68 12.73
C GLN A 30 46.23 -27.38 12.93
N ALA A 31 44.93 -27.40 12.62
CA ALA A 31 44.07 -26.27 12.89
C ALA A 31 44.19 -26.03 14.40
N ALA A 32 45.00 -25.05 14.79
CA ALA A 32 45.14 -24.69 16.19
C ALA A 32 43.72 -24.46 16.70
N ASN A 33 43.32 -25.27 17.67
CA ASN A 33 41.93 -25.38 18.09
C ASN A 33 41.58 -24.14 18.92
N TYR A 34 41.35 -23.00 18.24
CA TYR A 34 41.08 -21.73 18.88
C TYR A 34 39.65 -21.71 19.39
N ILE A 35 39.51 -21.42 20.68
CA ILE A 35 38.21 -21.17 21.30
C ILE A 35 37.64 -19.88 20.71
N ARG A 36 36.48 -19.95 20.05
CA ARG A 36 35.90 -18.81 19.31
C ARG A 36 34.38 -18.85 19.29
N PHE A 37 33.75 -17.69 19.06
CA PHE A 37 32.34 -17.61 18.69
C PHE A 37 32.13 -17.94 17.22
N ASN A 38 30.93 -18.42 16.90
CA ASN A 38 30.41 -18.45 15.53
C ASN A 38 30.19 -17.04 14.95
N ASP A 39 29.88 -16.06 15.79
CA ASP A 39 29.66 -14.67 15.40
C ASP A 39 30.27 -13.70 16.43
N THR A 40 30.98 -12.68 15.95
CA THR A 40 31.53 -11.60 16.78
C THR A 40 30.68 -10.32 16.71
N LYS A 41 29.72 -10.27 15.78
CA LYS A 41 28.73 -9.21 15.64
C LYS A 41 27.36 -9.84 15.36
N VAL A 42 26.35 -9.37 16.07
CA VAL A 42 24.96 -9.80 15.92
C VAL A 42 24.06 -8.58 15.82
N GLU A 43 23.19 -8.57 14.81
CA GLU A 43 22.16 -7.55 14.64
C GLU A 43 20.79 -8.18 14.76
N LEU A 44 19.98 -7.65 15.66
CA LEU A 44 18.67 -8.20 16.00
C LEU A 44 17.59 -7.14 15.89
N GLU A 45 16.37 -7.63 15.71
CA GLU A 45 15.16 -6.84 15.90
C GLU A 45 14.62 -7.12 17.31
N ILE A 46 13.96 -6.14 17.94
CA ILE A 46 13.38 -6.33 19.27
C ILE A 46 12.47 -7.58 19.30
N GLY A 47 12.61 -8.40 20.33
CA GLY A 47 11.89 -9.65 20.51
C GLY A 47 12.51 -10.87 19.81
N HIS A 48 13.48 -10.68 18.91
CA HIS A 48 14.19 -11.77 18.26
C HIS A 48 15.41 -12.21 19.09
N TYR A 49 15.96 -13.37 18.76
CA TYR A 49 17.16 -13.90 19.40
C TYR A 49 18.12 -14.53 18.40
N LYS A 50 19.38 -14.69 18.81
CA LYS A 50 20.37 -15.51 18.13
C LYS A 50 21.19 -16.26 19.16
N THR A 51 21.54 -17.52 18.86
CA THR A 51 22.39 -18.32 19.75
C THR A 51 23.85 -18.18 19.34
N LEU A 52 24.67 -17.68 20.26
CA LEU A 52 26.11 -17.71 20.13
C LEU A 52 26.63 -19.08 20.54
N ARG A 53 27.40 -19.71 19.66
CA ARG A 53 28.03 -21.02 19.87
C ARG A 53 29.52 -20.86 20.04
N ILE A 54 30.08 -21.62 20.97
CA ILE A 54 31.51 -21.66 21.23
C ILE A 54 32.06 -22.95 20.61
N SER A 55 33.09 -22.83 19.78
CA SER A 55 33.84 -23.97 19.23
C SER A 55 35.22 -24.05 19.87
N GLY A 56 35.89 -25.21 19.76
CA GLY A 56 37.26 -25.41 20.24
C GLY A 56 37.38 -25.77 21.73
N THR A 57 36.27 -26.03 22.43
CA THR A 57 36.26 -26.52 23.81
C THR A 57 34.93 -27.19 24.17
N THR A 58 34.97 -28.13 25.11
CA THR A 58 33.78 -28.76 25.73
C THR A 58 33.45 -28.14 27.09
N LYS A 59 34.28 -27.21 27.60
CA LYS A 59 34.04 -26.55 28.88
C LYS A 59 32.83 -25.63 28.78
N LYS A 60 32.03 -25.59 29.85
CA LYS A 60 30.90 -24.65 29.96
C LYS A 60 31.40 -23.21 30.09
N ALA A 61 30.70 -22.30 29.45
CA ALA A 61 30.99 -20.87 29.51
C ALA A 61 30.11 -20.15 30.53
N SER A 62 30.67 -19.15 31.20
CA SER A 62 29.92 -18.16 31.98
C SER A 62 29.60 -16.95 31.09
N TRP A 63 28.33 -16.62 30.96
CA TRP A 63 27.84 -15.59 30.04
C TRP A 63 27.41 -14.33 30.77
N SER A 64 27.66 -13.16 30.19
CA SER A 64 27.16 -11.88 30.68
C SER A 64 26.86 -10.91 29.55
N SER A 65 26.01 -9.92 29.83
CA SER A 65 25.71 -8.79 28.94
C SER A 65 26.14 -7.50 29.62
N SER A 66 26.82 -6.60 28.90
CA SER A 66 27.18 -5.29 29.43
C SER A 66 25.96 -4.38 29.66
N ASN A 67 24.85 -4.65 28.97
CA ASN A 67 23.57 -3.97 29.15
C ASN A 67 22.40 -4.94 28.91
N PRO A 68 21.93 -5.62 29.98
CA PRO A 68 20.79 -6.55 29.90
C PRO A 68 19.47 -5.91 29.43
N LYS A 69 19.29 -4.59 29.60
CA LYS A 69 18.10 -3.89 29.11
C LYS A 69 18.04 -3.88 27.58
N VAL A 70 19.19 -3.90 26.90
CA VAL A 70 19.27 -3.97 25.43
C VAL A 70 19.20 -5.43 24.96
N ALA A 71 20.02 -6.31 25.52
CA ALA A 71 19.95 -7.74 25.24
C ALA A 71 20.43 -8.59 26.41
N THR A 72 19.73 -9.69 26.69
CA THR A 72 20.12 -10.70 27.68
C THR A 72 20.76 -11.90 26.99
N VAL A 73 21.47 -12.73 27.75
CA VAL A 73 22.03 -14.00 27.27
C VAL A 73 21.76 -15.09 28.30
N SER A 74 21.30 -16.26 27.85
CA SER A 74 21.11 -17.42 28.72
C SER A 74 22.41 -18.19 28.95
N SER A 75 22.41 -19.13 29.90
CA SER A 75 23.54 -20.06 30.13
C SER A 75 23.90 -20.91 28.91
N GLY A 76 22.96 -21.10 27.97
CA GLY A 76 23.18 -21.79 26.70
C GLY A 76 23.59 -20.88 25.54
N GLY A 77 23.91 -19.60 25.80
CA GLY A 77 24.35 -18.65 24.76
C GLY A 77 23.22 -18.07 23.91
N LYS A 78 21.94 -18.27 24.28
CA LYS A 78 20.80 -17.65 23.58
C LYS A 78 20.74 -16.16 23.93
N VAL A 79 21.07 -15.30 22.97
CA VAL A 79 21.04 -13.84 23.10
C VAL A 79 19.68 -13.31 22.65
N THR A 80 18.89 -12.72 23.56
CA THR A 80 17.55 -12.19 23.28
C THR A 80 17.57 -10.67 23.27
N ALA A 81 17.00 -10.05 22.24
CA ALA A 81 16.92 -8.60 22.09
C ALA A 81 15.69 -8.02 22.81
N ASN A 82 15.92 -7.11 23.76
CA ASN A 82 14.90 -6.57 24.65
C ASN A 82 14.56 -5.09 24.33
N ALA A 83 15.56 -4.28 24.00
CA ALA A 83 15.37 -2.88 23.65
C ALA A 83 16.38 -2.43 22.59
N SER A 84 16.02 -1.44 21.78
CA SER A 84 16.90 -0.88 20.77
C SER A 84 18.16 -0.26 21.39
N GLY A 85 19.33 -0.51 20.81
CA GLY A 85 20.60 0.02 21.31
C GLY A 85 21.79 -0.89 21.02
N ASN A 86 22.91 -0.61 21.67
CA ASN A 86 24.13 -1.42 21.60
C ASN A 86 24.42 -2.08 22.95
N THR A 87 24.89 -3.32 22.92
CA THR A 87 25.46 -4.01 24.08
C THR A 87 26.54 -5.00 23.63
N THR A 88 27.31 -5.54 24.56
CA THR A 88 28.30 -6.58 24.30
C THR A 88 27.98 -7.80 25.13
N ILE A 89 27.92 -8.96 24.48
CA ILE A 89 27.82 -10.26 25.14
C ILE A 89 29.23 -10.80 25.34
N THR A 90 29.52 -11.23 26.56
CA THR A 90 30.79 -11.82 26.95
C THR A 90 30.60 -13.26 27.36
N ALA A 91 31.46 -14.16 26.90
CA ALA A 91 31.59 -15.52 27.43
C ALA A 91 32.99 -15.73 28.01
N ASN A 92 33.07 -16.12 29.27
CA ASN A 92 34.30 -16.57 29.91
C ASN A 92 34.33 -18.10 29.88
N VAL A 93 35.31 -18.69 29.19
CA VAL A 93 35.42 -20.14 29.00
C VAL A 93 36.88 -20.55 28.91
N ALA A 94 37.27 -21.59 29.64
CA ALA A 94 38.65 -22.10 29.66
C ALA A 94 39.72 -21.02 29.91
N GLY A 95 39.43 -20.03 30.76
CA GLY A 95 40.33 -18.90 31.04
C GLY A 95 40.42 -17.84 29.95
N LYS A 96 39.68 -18.00 28.83
CA LYS A 96 39.60 -17.02 27.74
C LYS A 96 38.31 -16.21 27.80
N LYS A 97 38.39 -14.96 27.36
CA LYS A 97 37.26 -14.03 27.24
C LYS A 97 36.90 -13.85 25.77
N LEU A 98 35.70 -14.26 25.39
CA LEU A 98 35.12 -14.02 24.06
C LEU A 98 34.11 -12.89 24.14
N THR A 99 34.05 -12.03 23.12
CA THR A 99 33.08 -10.93 23.06
C THR A 99 32.35 -10.90 21.73
N CYS A 100 31.07 -10.54 21.78
CA CYS A 100 30.21 -10.33 20.61
C CYS A 100 29.48 -9.00 20.76
N LYS A 101 29.63 -8.12 19.77
CA LYS A 101 28.87 -6.86 19.71
C LYS A 101 27.44 -7.15 19.27
N VAL A 102 26.47 -6.61 20.00
CA VAL A 102 25.05 -6.78 19.69
C VAL A 102 24.43 -5.42 19.46
N SER A 103 23.82 -5.24 18.28
CA SER A 103 23.04 -4.06 17.93
C SER A 103 21.59 -4.47 17.73
N VAL A 104 20.68 -3.78 18.42
CA VAL A 104 19.24 -4.05 18.39
C VAL A 104 18.51 -2.87 17.74
N TYR A 105 17.64 -3.17 16.79
CA TYR A 105 16.87 -2.19 16.02
C TYR A 105 15.37 -2.46 16.10
N GLN A 106 14.57 -1.46 15.76
CA GLN A 106 13.11 -1.58 15.58
C GLN A 106 12.62 -0.52 14.61
N ILE A 107 11.73 -0.88 13.68
CA ILE A 107 10.98 0.10 12.89
C ILE A 107 9.63 0.39 13.58
N TYR A 108 9.33 1.67 13.78
CA TYR A 108 8.07 2.11 14.36
C TYR A 108 6.92 1.97 13.36
N LYS A 109 5.83 1.32 13.80
CA LYS A 109 4.68 0.89 12.98
C LYS A 109 5.09 -0.07 11.85
N LYS A 110 5.05 -1.37 12.15
CA LYS A 110 5.23 -2.46 11.17
C LYS A 110 4.08 -2.60 10.19
N GLU A 111 2.92 -2.03 10.52
CA GLU A 111 1.74 -2.02 9.67
C GLU A 111 1.20 -0.60 9.60
N LEU A 112 0.89 -0.16 8.39
CA LEU A 112 0.44 1.18 8.09
C LEU A 112 -0.73 1.11 7.10
N THR A 113 -1.78 1.87 7.37
CA THR A 113 -2.89 2.08 6.45
C THR A 113 -2.92 3.55 6.03
N LEU A 114 -2.85 3.82 4.72
CA LEU A 114 -2.84 5.18 4.17
C LEU A 114 -3.94 5.36 3.11
N ALA A 115 -4.44 6.58 2.97
CA ALA A 115 -5.20 7.00 1.80
C ALA A 115 -4.23 7.47 0.68
N PRO A 116 -4.63 7.45 -0.60
CA PRO A 116 -3.82 7.94 -1.71
C PRO A 116 -3.37 9.40 -1.48
N GLY A 117 -2.14 9.73 -1.86
CA GLY A 117 -1.55 11.05 -1.67
C GLY A 117 -0.96 11.30 -0.27
N ASN A 118 -1.39 10.56 0.76
CA ASN A 118 -0.82 10.70 2.10
C ASN A 118 0.62 10.21 2.17
N THR A 119 1.41 10.85 3.02
CA THR A 119 2.80 10.49 3.28
C THR A 119 3.03 10.06 4.72
N TYR A 120 4.03 9.20 4.94
CA TYR A 120 4.48 8.80 6.28
C TYR A 120 5.98 8.58 6.28
N THR A 121 6.68 9.01 7.32
CA THR A 121 8.13 8.76 7.47
C THR A 121 8.34 7.84 8.67
N PRO A 122 8.73 6.57 8.48
CA PRO A 122 8.96 5.66 9.60
C PRO A 122 10.17 6.09 10.43
N THR A 123 10.02 6.02 11.75
CA THR A 123 11.15 6.13 12.68
C THR A 123 11.79 4.76 12.87
N ILE A 124 13.13 4.68 12.79
CA ILE A 124 13.89 3.48 13.15
C ILE A 124 14.65 3.76 14.44
N TRP A 125 14.42 2.94 15.46
CA TRP A 125 15.13 2.98 16.73
C TRP A 125 16.35 2.06 16.71
N GLY A 126 17.42 2.48 17.37
CA GLY A 126 18.67 1.74 17.47
C GLY A 126 19.87 2.56 17.00
N PRO A 127 21.06 1.94 16.88
CA PRO A 127 22.30 2.60 16.47
C PRO A 127 22.34 2.80 14.94
N VAL A 128 21.41 3.58 14.40
CA VAL A 128 21.24 3.84 12.97
C VAL A 128 22.25 4.90 12.49
N ARG A 129 23.00 4.62 11.43
CA ARG A 129 23.91 5.59 10.76
C ARG A 129 23.46 5.90 9.36
N GLU A 130 23.06 4.86 8.62
CA GLU A 130 22.52 4.96 7.28
C GLU A 130 21.36 4.00 7.09
N VAL A 131 20.46 4.33 6.17
CA VAL A 131 19.33 3.49 5.79
C VAL A 131 19.16 3.55 4.29
N LYS A 132 19.10 2.39 3.64
CA LYS A 132 18.69 2.27 2.25
C LYS A 132 17.24 1.77 2.19
N TRP A 133 16.40 2.53 1.50
CA TRP A 133 14.97 2.26 1.43
C TRP A 133 14.60 1.64 0.09
N SER A 134 13.65 0.71 0.11
CA SER A 134 13.03 0.15 -1.09
C SER A 134 11.56 -0.16 -0.86
N SER A 135 10.83 -0.31 -1.95
CA SER A 135 9.45 -0.80 -1.95
C SER A 135 9.35 -1.94 -2.95
N ASP A 136 8.65 -3.01 -2.56
CA ASP A 136 8.33 -4.14 -3.44
C ASP A 136 7.28 -3.76 -4.52
N ASN A 137 6.45 -2.74 -4.27
CA ASN A 137 5.33 -2.37 -5.13
C ASN A 137 5.15 -0.84 -5.23
N LYS A 138 5.91 -0.25 -6.15
CA LYS A 138 5.98 1.19 -6.39
C LYS A 138 4.72 1.80 -7.03
N SER A 139 3.79 1.00 -7.55
CA SER A 139 2.49 1.51 -8.03
C SER A 139 1.51 1.72 -6.87
N VAL A 140 1.67 0.99 -5.77
CA VAL A 140 0.90 1.14 -4.54
C VAL A 140 1.53 2.17 -3.61
N ALA A 141 2.83 2.04 -3.30
CA ALA A 141 3.52 2.98 -2.42
C ALA A 141 4.99 3.16 -2.84
N THR A 142 5.49 4.38 -2.80
CA THR A 142 6.92 4.66 -3.01
C THR A 142 7.58 5.13 -1.73
N VAL A 143 8.89 5.00 -1.62
CA VAL A 143 9.68 5.54 -0.51
C VAL A 143 10.88 6.31 -1.07
N SER A 144 11.13 7.51 -0.55
CA SER A 144 12.29 8.32 -0.93
C SER A 144 13.57 7.88 -0.23
N SER A 145 14.73 8.41 -0.63
CA SER A 145 16.01 8.17 0.05
C SER A 145 16.02 8.65 1.51
N LYS A 146 15.15 9.61 1.87
CA LYS A 146 14.97 10.09 3.24
C LYS A 146 13.95 9.27 4.05
N GLY A 147 13.41 8.18 3.48
CA GLY A 147 12.41 7.32 4.15
C GLY A 147 10.97 7.83 4.09
N VAL A 148 10.69 8.89 3.32
CA VAL A 148 9.31 9.38 3.15
C VAL A 148 8.54 8.43 2.25
N ILE A 149 7.60 7.69 2.82
CA ILE A 149 6.64 6.83 2.11
C ILE A 149 5.53 7.72 1.55
N THR A 150 5.17 7.52 0.28
CA THR A 150 4.04 8.18 -0.40
C THR A 150 3.08 7.10 -0.92
N ALA A 151 1.83 7.15 -0.47
CA ALA A 151 0.77 6.27 -0.96
C ALA A 151 0.24 6.73 -2.31
N LYS A 152 0.05 5.80 -3.26
CA LYS A 152 -0.34 6.11 -4.63
C LYS A 152 -1.70 5.54 -5.02
N ALA A 153 -1.86 4.22 -4.95
CA ALA A 153 -3.06 3.53 -5.41
C ALA A 153 -3.43 2.40 -4.46
N SER A 154 -4.71 2.01 -4.45
CA SER A 154 -5.21 0.96 -3.57
C SER A 154 -4.45 -0.35 -3.76
N GLY A 155 -4.06 -1.00 -2.66
CA GLY A 155 -3.27 -2.23 -2.69
C GLY A 155 -2.34 -2.39 -1.50
N LYS A 156 -1.39 -3.31 -1.62
CA LYS A 156 -0.40 -3.61 -0.59
C LYS A 156 1.01 -3.47 -1.13
N ALA A 157 1.89 -2.94 -0.30
CA ALA A 157 3.32 -2.84 -0.53
C ALA A 157 4.07 -3.13 0.78
N THR A 158 5.27 -3.68 0.69
CA THR A 158 6.23 -3.80 1.77
C THR A 158 7.33 -2.77 1.53
N ILE A 159 7.55 -1.91 2.52
CA ILE A 159 8.67 -0.99 2.57
C ILE A 159 9.79 -1.66 3.35
N THR A 160 10.97 -1.76 2.75
CA THR A 160 12.16 -2.35 3.36
C THR A 160 13.19 -1.27 3.66
N ALA A 161 13.70 -1.29 4.88
CA ALA A 161 14.82 -0.48 5.35
C ALA A 161 16.03 -1.38 5.60
N VAL A 162 17.08 -1.21 4.82
CA VAL A 162 18.39 -1.83 5.07
C VAL A 162 19.22 -0.88 5.91
N VAL A 163 19.31 -1.16 7.21
CA VAL A 163 20.02 -0.36 8.20
C VAL A 163 21.48 -0.74 8.23
N ASN A 164 22.37 0.26 8.16
CA ASN A 164 23.82 0.11 8.22
C ASN A 164 24.38 -0.94 7.23
N GLY A 165 23.68 -1.17 6.11
CA GLY A 165 24.04 -2.11 5.05
C GLY A 165 23.77 -3.59 5.34
N THR A 166 23.31 -3.97 6.53
CA THR A 166 23.24 -5.38 6.94
C THR A 166 21.91 -5.82 7.54
N LYS A 167 21.22 -4.97 8.30
CA LYS A 167 19.97 -5.35 8.96
C LYS A 167 18.75 -4.87 8.18
N GLU A 168 17.95 -5.79 7.69
CA GLU A 168 16.65 -5.49 7.09
C GLU A 168 15.56 -5.39 8.16
N LEU A 169 14.74 -4.34 8.03
CA LEU A 169 13.49 -4.11 8.75
C LEU A 169 12.39 -3.84 7.72
N THR A 170 11.16 -4.24 8.01
CA THR A 170 10.04 -4.08 7.08
C THR A 170 8.85 -3.39 7.72
N SER A 171 8.14 -2.61 6.92
CA SER A 171 6.82 -2.05 7.24
C SER A 171 5.85 -2.38 6.11
N LYS A 172 4.74 -3.05 6.44
CA LYS A 172 3.66 -3.37 5.51
C LYS A 172 2.75 -2.15 5.37
N VAL A 173 2.63 -1.65 4.16
CA VAL A 173 1.77 -0.53 3.79
C VAL A 173 0.56 -1.07 3.05
N THR A 174 -0.62 -0.79 3.58
CA THR A 174 -1.90 -0.97 2.90
C THR A 174 -2.38 0.40 2.47
N VAL A 175 -2.50 0.62 1.17
CA VAL A 175 -3.16 1.82 0.65
C VAL A 175 -4.60 1.47 0.38
N VAL A 176 -5.53 2.18 1.01
CA VAL A 176 -6.96 1.98 0.80
C VAL A 176 -7.45 2.88 -0.33
N GLY A 177 -8.53 2.49 -1.01
CA GLY A 177 -9.18 3.30 -2.05
C GLY A 177 -10.68 3.34 -1.85
N ILE A 178 -11.37 4.29 -2.48
CA ILE A 178 -12.84 4.31 -2.54
C ILE A 178 -13.26 4.07 -3.97
N SER A 179 -14.27 3.21 -4.17
CA SER A 179 -14.70 2.79 -5.50
C SER A 179 -15.11 3.94 -6.42
N GLN A 180 -15.55 5.07 -5.85
CA GLN A 180 -15.94 6.27 -6.57
C GLN A 180 -15.71 7.52 -5.70
N GLU A 181 -15.09 8.54 -6.28
CA GLU A 181 -14.86 9.84 -5.61
C GLU A 181 -16.03 10.80 -5.76
N SER A 182 -16.93 10.56 -6.73
CA SER A 182 -18.15 11.34 -6.91
C SER A 182 -19.30 10.49 -7.45
N VAL A 183 -20.51 10.79 -7.00
CA VAL A 183 -21.75 10.16 -7.48
C VAL A 183 -22.87 11.18 -7.61
N VAL A 184 -23.73 10.99 -8.61
CA VAL A 184 -24.94 11.79 -8.82
C VAL A 184 -26.17 10.90 -8.67
N LEU A 185 -26.99 11.20 -7.66
CA LEU A 185 -28.22 10.49 -7.33
C LEU A 185 -29.44 11.36 -7.61
N GLU A 186 -30.62 10.74 -7.60
CA GLU A 186 -31.89 11.44 -7.79
C GLU A 186 -32.91 10.99 -6.75
N VAL A 187 -33.58 11.96 -6.12
CA VAL A 187 -34.66 11.67 -5.17
C VAL A 187 -35.87 11.09 -5.89
N GLY A 188 -36.41 9.99 -5.36
CA GLY A 188 -37.61 9.34 -5.89
C GLY A 188 -37.40 8.61 -7.22
N ASP A 189 -36.16 8.44 -7.69
CA ASP A 189 -35.83 7.53 -8.79
C ASP A 189 -35.57 6.13 -8.24
N TRP A 190 -36.42 5.16 -8.58
CA TRP A 190 -36.31 3.78 -8.10
C TRP A 190 -34.93 3.16 -8.33
N TYR A 191 -34.26 3.46 -9.45
CA TYR A 191 -32.93 2.95 -9.75
C TYR A 191 -31.80 3.94 -9.41
N GLY A 192 -32.14 5.22 -9.30
CA GLY A 192 -31.19 6.32 -9.11
C GLY A 192 -30.97 6.85 -7.72
N HIS A 193 -31.83 6.48 -6.77
CA HIS A 193 -31.76 7.01 -5.41
C HIS A 193 -30.67 6.34 -4.56
N LEU A 194 -30.02 5.27 -5.05
CA LEU A 194 -29.07 4.46 -4.29
C LEU A 194 -27.75 4.26 -5.01
N LYS A 195 -26.69 4.19 -4.20
CA LYS A 195 -25.38 3.70 -4.65
C LYS A 195 -24.65 3.02 -3.50
N THR A 196 -23.93 1.94 -3.80
CA THR A 196 -23.06 1.30 -2.81
C THR A 196 -21.62 1.68 -3.08
N LEU A 197 -21.01 2.38 -2.13
CA LEU A 197 -19.58 2.66 -2.14
C LEU A 197 -18.82 1.50 -1.48
N LYS A 198 -17.64 1.18 -2.01
CA LYS A 198 -16.75 0.17 -1.45
C LYS A 198 -15.42 0.80 -1.07
N VAL A 199 -14.83 0.32 0.02
CA VAL A 199 -13.43 0.58 0.33
C VAL A 199 -12.60 -0.58 -0.19
N GLU A 200 -11.54 -0.26 -0.92
CA GLU A 200 -10.65 -1.21 -1.58
C GLU A 200 -9.34 -1.35 -0.80
N GLY A 201 -8.62 -2.46 -1.01
CA GLY A 201 -7.31 -2.70 -0.41
C GLY A 201 -7.33 -3.23 1.02
N THR A 202 -8.48 -3.27 1.69
CA THR A 202 -8.62 -3.73 3.09
C THR A 202 -9.90 -4.54 3.33
N ASN A 203 -9.86 -5.40 4.35
CA ASN A 203 -11.02 -6.10 4.93
C ASN A 203 -11.34 -5.60 6.35
N SER A 204 -10.64 -4.55 6.82
CA SER A 204 -10.90 -3.96 8.13
C SER A 204 -12.29 -3.33 8.19
N LYS A 205 -12.83 -3.20 9.41
CA LYS A 205 -14.09 -2.50 9.64
C LYS A 205 -14.00 -1.05 9.16
N ILE A 206 -15.01 -0.61 8.41
CA ILE A 206 -15.13 0.74 7.87
C ILE A 206 -16.15 1.53 8.69
N THR A 207 -15.81 2.75 9.06
CA THR A 207 -16.76 3.70 9.65
C THR A 207 -17.18 4.72 8.60
N TRP A 208 -18.47 4.78 8.31
CA TRP A 208 -19.05 5.68 7.32
C TRP A 208 -19.76 6.86 7.98
N THR A 209 -19.55 8.07 7.45
CA THR A 209 -20.26 9.28 7.87
C THR A 209 -20.70 10.10 6.65
N THR A 210 -21.68 10.99 6.86
CA THR A 210 -22.13 11.98 5.88
C THR A 210 -21.98 13.37 6.48
N SER A 211 -21.61 14.36 5.67
CA SER A 211 -21.59 15.76 6.08
C SER A 211 -22.99 16.36 6.22
N ASP A 212 -23.99 15.81 5.51
CA ASP A 212 -25.37 16.32 5.51
C ASP A 212 -26.37 15.18 5.29
N LYS A 213 -27.09 14.83 6.36
CA LYS A 213 -28.12 13.78 6.36
C LYS A 213 -29.40 14.18 5.63
N SER A 214 -29.67 15.47 5.47
CA SER A 214 -30.83 15.97 4.72
C SER A 214 -30.66 15.75 3.21
N VAL A 215 -29.40 15.72 2.74
CA VAL A 215 -29.04 15.46 1.35
C VAL A 215 -28.83 13.97 1.10
N ALA A 216 -27.96 13.30 1.87
CA ALA A 216 -27.67 11.88 1.69
C ALA A 216 -27.29 11.18 2.99
N VAL A 217 -27.72 9.93 3.15
CA VAL A 217 -27.34 9.06 4.27
C VAL A 217 -26.55 7.87 3.78
N VAL A 218 -25.69 7.30 4.63
CA VAL A 218 -24.88 6.12 4.32
C VAL A 218 -25.01 5.08 5.41
N SER A 219 -25.21 3.81 5.03
CA SER A 219 -25.26 2.70 5.97
C SER A 219 -23.86 2.21 6.37
N SER A 220 -23.78 1.35 7.38
CA SER A 220 -22.51 0.70 7.78
C SER A 220 -21.89 -0.18 6.69
N LYS A 221 -22.66 -0.56 5.65
CA LYS A 221 -22.19 -1.32 4.48
C LYS A 221 -21.86 -0.43 3.28
N GLY A 222 -21.82 0.90 3.44
CA GLY A 222 -21.51 1.84 2.37
C GLY A 222 -22.67 2.09 1.39
N ARG A 223 -23.90 1.66 1.70
CA ARG A 223 -25.10 1.99 0.88
C ARG A 223 -25.49 3.43 1.14
N VAL A 224 -25.25 4.29 0.16
CA VAL A 224 -25.63 5.69 0.11
C VAL A 224 -27.03 5.82 -0.47
N GLU A 225 -27.88 6.61 0.18
CA GLU A 225 -29.25 6.87 -0.22
C GLU A 225 -29.52 8.38 -0.28
N ALA A 226 -30.10 8.82 -1.38
CA ALA A 226 -30.55 10.19 -1.60
C ALA A 226 -31.75 10.53 -0.71
N LYS A 227 -31.69 11.67 -0.02
CA LYS A 227 -32.76 12.18 0.86
C LYS A 227 -33.34 13.51 0.38
N GLY A 228 -32.51 14.42 -0.11
CA GLY A 228 -32.93 15.75 -0.52
C GLY A 228 -31.95 16.37 -1.52
N PRO A 229 -32.41 17.33 -2.35
CA PRO A 229 -31.54 17.94 -3.35
C PRO A 229 -30.41 18.74 -2.69
N GLY A 230 -29.19 18.61 -3.21
CA GLY A 230 -28.02 19.31 -2.67
C GLY A 230 -26.73 18.52 -2.86
N THR A 231 -25.71 18.88 -2.07
CA THR A 231 -24.42 18.18 -2.06
C THR A 231 -24.06 17.74 -0.65
N ALA A 232 -23.60 16.50 -0.50
CA ALA A 232 -23.03 15.97 0.72
C ALA A 232 -21.70 15.27 0.44
N THR A 233 -20.83 15.17 1.44
CA THR A 233 -19.61 14.38 1.38
C THR A 233 -19.77 13.15 2.25
N ILE A 234 -19.64 11.97 1.65
CA ILE A 234 -19.56 10.70 2.37
C ILE A 234 -18.10 10.42 2.70
N THR A 235 -17.81 10.14 3.96
CA THR A 235 -16.45 9.81 4.43
C THR A 235 -16.39 8.37 4.90
N ALA A 236 -15.42 7.61 4.39
CA ALA A 236 -15.08 6.28 4.87
C ALA A 236 -13.77 6.36 5.68
N SER A 237 -13.79 5.89 6.93
CA SER A 237 -12.60 5.87 7.80
C SER A 237 -12.13 4.44 8.05
N VAL A 238 -10.82 4.22 7.90
CA VAL A 238 -10.13 2.93 8.15
C VAL A 238 -8.86 3.18 8.98
N GLY A 239 -8.95 2.93 10.28
CA GLY A 239 -7.92 3.41 11.21
C GLY A 239 -7.78 4.94 11.07
N ASP A 240 -6.56 5.41 10.81
CA ASP A 240 -6.27 6.84 10.63
C ASP A 240 -6.54 7.34 9.19
N ALA A 241 -6.75 6.44 8.23
CA ALA A 241 -6.99 6.80 6.84
C ALA A 241 -8.45 7.23 6.62
N LYS A 242 -8.64 8.32 5.86
CA LYS A 242 -9.95 8.84 5.45
C LYS A 242 -10.04 8.93 3.94
N LEU A 243 -11.15 8.44 3.40
CA LEU A 243 -11.50 8.52 1.98
C LEU A 243 -12.83 9.26 1.85
N THR A 244 -13.01 10.01 0.76
CA THR A 244 -14.20 10.84 0.56
C THR A 244 -14.84 10.59 -0.79
N CYS A 245 -16.18 10.63 -0.82
CA CYS A 245 -16.98 10.64 -2.04
C CYS A 245 -17.96 11.82 -2.00
N LYS A 246 -17.92 12.68 -3.02
CA LYS A 246 -18.88 13.78 -3.20
C LYS A 246 -20.18 13.24 -3.78
N VAL A 247 -21.27 13.40 -3.05
CA VAL A 247 -22.62 13.01 -3.47
C VAL A 247 -23.37 14.26 -3.87
N LYS A 248 -23.76 14.36 -5.14
CA LYS A 248 -24.75 15.33 -5.60
C LYS A 248 -26.10 14.64 -5.70
N VAL A 249 -27.15 15.26 -5.18
CA VAL A 249 -28.52 14.73 -5.23
C VAL A 249 -29.39 15.71 -6.00
N LEU A 250 -30.04 15.20 -7.03
CA LEU A 250 -30.96 15.94 -7.89
C LEU A 250 -32.41 15.69 -7.48
N LYS A 251 -33.28 16.67 -7.73
CA LYS A 251 -34.73 16.50 -7.62
C LYS A 251 -35.43 17.32 -8.71
N VAL A 252 -36.22 16.68 -9.54
CA VAL A 252 -37.16 17.37 -10.43
C VAL A 252 -38.41 17.77 -9.63
N ASN A 253 -38.95 18.97 -9.90
CA ASN A 253 -40.16 19.46 -9.23
C ASN A 253 -41.42 18.63 -9.55
N ALA A 254 -41.46 17.94 -10.69
CA ALA A 254 -42.52 17.01 -11.06
C ALA A 254 -41.97 15.86 -11.91
N LYS A 255 -42.22 14.61 -11.49
CA LYS A 255 -41.89 13.41 -12.28
C LYS A 255 -42.99 13.02 -13.24
N GLU A 256 -44.23 13.34 -12.91
CA GLU A 256 -45.40 13.08 -13.73
C GLU A 256 -46.36 14.25 -13.59
N PHE A 257 -46.98 14.67 -14.69
CA PHE A 257 -47.98 15.72 -14.68
C PHE A 257 -48.88 15.63 -15.91
N THR A 258 -50.03 16.28 -15.81
CA THR A 258 -51.01 16.36 -16.90
C THR A 258 -51.21 17.81 -17.29
N LEU A 259 -51.40 18.06 -18.58
CA LEU A 259 -51.71 19.38 -19.15
C LEU A 259 -52.88 19.26 -20.14
N ALA A 260 -53.72 20.28 -20.21
CA ALA A 260 -54.62 20.47 -21.34
C ALA A 260 -53.84 21.05 -22.54
N LYS A 261 -54.34 20.84 -23.76
CA LYS A 261 -53.72 21.39 -24.97
C LYS A 261 -53.49 22.91 -24.85
N GLY A 262 -52.25 23.34 -25.11
CA GLY A 262 -51.84 24.74 -25.03
C GLY A 262 -51.34 25.19 -23.66
N GLU A 263 -51.61 24.45 -22.59
CA GLU A 263 -51.07 24.76 -21.25
C GLU A 263 -49.55 24.52 -21.19
N THR A 264 -48.93 25.19 -20.21
CA THR A 264 -47.49 25.12 -19.96
C THR A 264 -47.17 24.79 -18.51
N LYS A 265 -46.05 24.11 -18.28
CA LYS A 265 -45.49 23.89 -16.96
C LYS A 265 -43.97 24.06 -16.98
N GLU A 266 -43.45 24.81 -16.02
CA GLU A 266 -42.01 24.93 -15.82
C GLU A 266 -41.49 23.72 -15.01
N LEU A 267 -40.53 22.99 -15.58
CA LEU A 267 -39.76 22.00 -14.87
C LEU A 267 -38.50 22.63 -14.28
N LYS A 268 -38.20 22.29 -13.02
CA LYS A 268 -36.99 22.74 -12.31
C LYS A 268 -36.24 21.55 -11.76
N ILE A 269 -34.92 21.57 -11.91
CA ILE A 269 -34.01 20.64 -11.22
C ILE A 269 -33.39 21.36 -10.04
N TYR A 270 -33.60 20.81 -8.84
CA TYR A 270 -32.95 21.25 -7.62
C TYR A 270 -31.69 20.42 -7.34
N GLY A 271 -30.77 21.00 -6.58
CA GLY A 271 -29.55 20.32 -6.10
C GLY A 271 -28.35 20.48 -7.05
N THR A 272 -28.48 21.31 -8.08
CA THR A 272 -27.41 21.63 -9.01
C THR A 272 -27.50 23.08 -9.48
N THR A 273 -26.36 23.58 -9.95
CA THR A 273 -26.21 24.87 -10.63
C THR A 273 -25.55 24.70 -12.01
N SER A 274 -25.38 23.44 -12.45
CA SER A 274 -24.80 23.11 -13.75
C SER A 274 -25.82 23.40 -14.86
N ASP A 275 -25.32 23.58 -16.08
CA ASP A 275 -26.16 23.72 -17.26
C ASP A 275 -27.03 22.48 -17.46
N ILE A 276 -28.27 22.71 -17.90
CA ILE A 276 -29.28 21.68 -18.10
C ILE A 276 -29.66 21.64 -19.56
N THR A 277 -29.65 20.45 -20.14
CA THR A 277 -30.17 20.22 -21.51
C THR A 277 -31.52 19.52 -21.43
N TRP A 278 -32.49 20.07 -22.14
CA TRP A 278 -33.86 19.57 -22.18
C TRP A 278 -34.18 18.97 -23.54
N HIS A 279 -34.95 17.88 -23.55
CA HIS A 279 -35.39 17.24 -24.79
C HIS A 279 -36.74 16.56 -24.57
N SER A 280 -37.65 16.67 -25.53
CA SER A 280 -38.88 15.89 -25.54
C SER A 280 -38.74 14.72 -26.50
N ASN A 281 -39.09 13.51 -26.05
CA ASN A 281 -39.09 12.34 -26.92
C ASN A 281 -40.24 12.36 -27.95
N HIS A 282 -41.22 13.26 -27.79
CA HIS A 282 -42.43 13.33 -28.60
C HIS A 282 -42.94 14.78 -28.70
N GLU A 283 -42.26 15.57 -29.52
CA GLU A 283 -42.56 17.00 -29.69
C GLU A 283 -43.95 17.27 -30.28
N SER A 284 -44.52 16.32 -31.02
CA SER A 284 -45.91 16.40 -31.49
C SER A 284 -46.94 16.33 -30.35
N VAL A 285 -46.58 15.78 -29.20
CA VAL A 285 -47.42 15.69 -27.99
C VAL A 285 -47.08 16.82 -27.02
N ALA A 286 -45.80 17.04 -26.72
CA ALA A 286 -45.35 18.13 -25.86
C ALA A 286 -43.94 18.59 -26.25
N THR A 287 -43.71 19.90 -26.28
CA THR A 287 -42.39 20.52 -26.52
C THR A 287 -41.78 21.01 -25.21
N VAL A 288 -40.46 21.22 -25.17
CA VAL A 288 -39.76 21.82 -24.04
C VAL A 288 -38.74 22.84 -24.53
N SER A 289 -38.70 24.02 -23.93
CA SER A 289 -37.69 25.06 -24.22
C SER A 289 -36.44 24.88 -23.36
N ASP A 290 -35.37 25.61 -23.69
CA ASP A 290 -34.08 25.54 -22.99
C ASP A 290 -34.13 25.96 -21.50
N ASN A 291 -35.16 26.71 -21.11
CA ASN A 291 -35.41 27.07 -19.70
C ASN A 291 -36.30 26.06 -18.95
N GLY A 292 -36.65 24.92 -19.56
CA GLY A 292 -37.47 23.88 -18.96
C GLY A 292 -38.98 24.13 -19.00
N THR A 293 -39.47 25.07 -19.82
CA THR A 293 -40.91 25.27 -20.01
C THR A 293 -41.47 24.22 -20.96
N VAL A 294 -42.30 23.32 -20.43
CA VAL A 294 -42.99 22.28 -21.20
C VAL A 294 -44.33 22.82 -21.69
N LYS A 295 -44.61 22.69 -22.99
CA LYS A 295 -45.89 23.12 -23.61
C LYS A 295 -46.62 21.93 -24.22
N ALA A 296 -47.90 21.78 -23.88
CA ALA A 296 -48.77 20.73 -24.42
C ALA A 296 -49.23 21.05 -25.86
N VAL A 297 -49.07 20.08 -26.77
CA VAL A 297 -49.33 20.22 -28.22
C VAL A 297 -50.55 19.43 -28.65
N SER A 298 -50.58 18.12 -28.39
CA SER A 298 -51.70 17.25 -28.78
C SER A 298 -51.87 16.09 -27.81
N LYS A 299 -53.06 15.47 -27.80
CA LYS A 299 -53.41 14.38 -26.87
C LYS A 299 -52.42 13.23 -26.99
N GLY A 300 -51.87 12.78 -25.87
CA GLY A 300 -50.91 11.69 -25.82
C GLY A 300 -49.99 11.75 -24.60
N ASP A 301 -48.98 10.90 -24.59
CA ASP A 301 -47.92 10.89 -23.59
C ASP A 301 -46.58 11.27 -24.22
N ALA A 302 -45.78 12.05 -23.49
CA ALA A 302 -44.37 12.32 -23.81
C ALA A 302 -43.50 12.24 -22.54
N ILE A 303 -42.20 12.07 -22.75
CA ILE A 303 -41.17 12.08 -21.72
C ILE A 303 -40.26 13.27 -22.02
N ILE A 304 -40.17 14.17 -21.05
CA ILE A 304 -39.16 15.21 -21.01
C ILE A 304 -37.90 14.61 -20.38
N MET A 305 -36.85 14.50 -21.18
CA MET A 305 -35.52 14.05 -20.81
C MET A 305 -34.66 15.25 -20.45
N ILE A 306 -34.04 15.19 -19.27
CA ILE A 306 -33.30 16.27 -18.66
C ILE A 306 -31.88 15.77 -18.39
N TYR A 307 -30.89 16.33 -19.08
CA TYR A 307 -29.50 15.92 -18.95
C TYR A 307 -28.75 16.96 -18.13
N VAL A 308 -28.20 16.53 -16.99
CA VAL A 308 -27.46 17.39 -16.06
C VAL A 308 -26.48 16.56 -15.24
N ASP A 309 -25.27 17.06 -15.03
CA ASP A 309 -24.22 16.39 -14.25
C ASP A 309 -23.92 14.94 -14.67
N GLY A 310 -23.99 14.66 -15.98
CA GLY A 310 -23.79 13.31 -16.53
C GLY A 310 -24.91 12.32 -16.22
N ARG A 311 -26.05 12.80 -15.69
CA ARG A 311 -27.24 11.99 -15.40
C ARG A 311 -28.41 12.44 -16.29
N ARG A 312 -29.23 11.46 -16.72
CA ARG A 312 -30.54 11.71 -17.32
C ARG A 312 -31.63 11.58 -16.25
N VAL A 313 -32.37 12.66 -16.02
CA VAL A 313 -33.60 12.71 -15.21
C VAL A 313 -34.79 12.74 -16.18
N ASN A 314 -35.90 12.08 -15.83
CA ASN A 314 -37.07 12.01 -16.69
C ASN A 314 -38.31 12.57 -15.98
N ALA A 315 -39.16 13.25 -16.74
CA ALA A 315 -40.51 13.62 -16.33
C ALA A 315 -41.54 13.24 -17.41
N ARG A 316 -42.61 12.54 -17.04
CA ARG A 316 -43.72 12.19 -17.93
C ARG A 316 -44.73 13.34 -17.97
N VAL A 317 -45.18 13.68 -19.17
CA VAL A 317 -46.32 14.56 -19.41
C VAL A 317 -47.41 13.80 -20.14
N THR A 318 -48.63 13.88 -19.64
CA THR A 318 -49.84 13.40 -20.31
C THR A 318 -50.66 14.61 -20.77
N VAL A 319 -50.93 14.71 -22.06
CA VAL A 319 -51.78 15.76 -22.63
C VAL A 319 -53.17 15.20 -22.84
N LYS A 320 -54.18 15.84 -22.26
CA LYS A 320 -55.60 15.45 -22.36
C LYS A 320 -56.32 16.20 -23.47
#